data_AF-A0A940B731-F1
#
_entry.id   AF-A0A940B731-F1
#
_cell.length_a   1.000
_cell.length_b   1.000
_cell.length_c   1.000
_cell.angle_alpha   90.00
_cell.angle_beta   90.00
_cell.angle_gamma   90.00
#
_symmetry.space_group_name_H-M   'P 1'
#
loop_
_entity.id
_entity.type
_entity.pdbx_description
1 polymer ?
#
loop_
_entity_poly.entity_id
_entity_poly.type
_entity_poly.pdbx_seq_one_letter_code
_entity_poly.pdbx_strand_id
1 'polypeptide(L)'
;MKNNNFLVIKLNQKNEFRTTASFEINGMRFAAVDVKIDTGCPHTSFPMLKLGLSEESAYKFKEKDCQNESIAKTISFGVNDTKVKRDEDKRKFKNRRFMELNSISFKHTAKDFSLGCLSLGDFPVSVSYDRTGNTLIGMDILKKLKIFIGKNNLGETVLIACQQETNSFVAALSELVDVRKI
;
A
#
# COMPACT_ATOMS: atom_id res chain seq x y z
N MET A 1 9.52 -9.09 25.44
CA MET A 1 8.61 -7.98 25.08
C MET A 1 7.31 -8.62 24.61
N LYS A 2 6.15 -8.23 25.15
CA LYS A 2 4.86 -8.79 24.68
C LYS A 2 4.68 -8.39 23.21
N ASN A 3 4.63 -9.36 22.30
CA ASN A 3 4.25 -9.12 20.91
C ASN A 3 2.81 -8.60 20.93
N ASN A 4 2.65 -7.29 20.78
CA ASN A 4 1.35 -6.72 20.51
C ASN A 4 0.99 -7.10 19.07
N ASN A 5 0.04 -8.01 18.90
CA ASN A 5 -0.49 -8.47 17.60
C ASN A 5 -1.46 -7.44 16.98
N PHE A 6 -1.23 -6.15 17.25
CA PHE A 6 -2.05 -5.06 16.74
C PHE A 6 -1.22 -3.79 16.55
N LEU A 7 -1.61 -3.00 15.55
CA LEU A 7 -1.05 -1.69 15.23
C LEU A 7 -1.80 -0.61 15.97
N VAL A 8 -1.08 0.43 16.39
CA VAL A 8 -1.66 1.72 16.81
C VAL A 8 -0.91 2.81 16.06
N ILE A 9 -1.62 3.57 15.24
CA ILE A 9 -1.05 4.58 14.37
C ILE A 9 -1.74 5.92 14.63
N LYS A 10 -0.98 6.94 15.01
CA LYS A 10 -1.52 8.29 15.17
C LYS A 10 -1.70 8.97 13.82
N LEU A 11 -2.78 9.74 13.67
CA LEU A 11 -2.96 10.61 12.52
C LEU A 11 -1.89 11.71 12.58
N ASN A 12 -1.07 11.83 11.53
CA ASN A 12 -0.01 12.83 11.50
C ASN A 12 -0.54 14.22 11.11
N GLN A 13 0.34 15.23 11.12
CA GLN A 13 0.01 16.62 10.75
C GLN A 13 -0.46 16.81 9.30
N LYS A 14 -0.20 15.84 8.42
CA LYS A 14 -0.68 15.82 7.02
C LYS A 14 -2.02 15.10 6.88
N ASN A 15 -2.67 14.73 7.99
CA ASN A 15 -3.88 13.91 8.04
C ASN A 15 -3.68 12.54 7.39
N GLU A 16 -2.56 11.89 7.67
CA GLU A 16 -2.24 10.56 7.16
C GLU A 16 -1.91 9.59 8.29
N PHE A 17 -2.43 8.36 8.19
CA PHE A 17 -1.92 7.23 8.96
C PHE A 17 -0.77 6.60 8.20
N ARG A 18 0.42 6.60 8.82
CA ARG A 18 1.62 5.99 8.25
C ARG A 18 2.22 4.98 9.21
N THR A 19 2.76 3.91 8.63
CA THR A 19 3.50 2.89 9.35
C THR A 19 4.59 2.34 8.44
N THR A 20 5.30 1.32 8.88
CA THR A 20 6.31 0.66 8.07
C THR A 20 5.78 -0.64 7.48
N ALA A 21 6.27 -1.02 6.30
CA ALA A 21 6.06 -2.34 5.73
C ALA A 21 7.39 -3.00 5.39
N SER A 22 7.44 -4.33 5.44
CA SER A 22 8.57 -5.11 4.93
C SER A 22 8.05 -6.23 4.04
N PHE A 23 8.76 -6.53 2.95
CA PHE A 23 8.34 -7.54 1.97
C PHE A 23 9.48 -7.85 0.99
N GLU A 24 9.30 -8.90 0.20
CA GLU A 24 10.15 -9.20 -0.96
C GLU A 24 9.33 -9.14 -2.26
N ILE A 25 9.87 -8.47 -3.29
CA ILE A 25 9.32 -8.48 -4.66
C ILE A 25 10.47 -8.69 -5.63
N ASN A 26 10.29 -9.61 -6.58
CA ASN A 26 11.29 -9.91 -7.61
C ASN A 26 12.69 -10.24 -7.03
N GLY A 27 12.75 -10.92 -5.88
CA GLY A 27 14.00 -11.25 -5.19
C GLY A 27 14.67 -10.06 -4.49
N MET A 28 14.07 -8.87 -4.52
CA MET A 28 14.54 -7.70 -3.80
C MET A 28 13.78 -7.59 -2.48
N ARG A 29 14.53 -7.50 -1.38
CA ARG A 29 13.98 -7.36 -0.03
C ARG A 29 13.91 -5.88 0.36
N PHE A 30 12.73 -5.46 0.78
CA PHE A 30 12.45 -4.13 1.29
C PHE A 30 12.14 -4.23 2.78
N ALA A 31 12.87 -3.48 3.60
CA ALA A 31 12.73 -3.49 5.05
C ALA A 31 12.32 -2.10 5.54
N ALA A 32 11.35 -2.05 6.44
CA ALA A 32 10.89 -0.83 7.12
C ALA A 32 10.55 0.34 6.17
N VAL A 33 9.91 0.04 5.03
CA VAL A 33 9.45 1.05 4.06
C VAL A 33 8.32 1.87 4.66
N ASP A 34 8.40 3.20 4.60
CA ASP A 34 7.29 4.08 4.96
C ASP A 34 6.12 3.92 4.00
N VAL A 35 4.95 3.56 4.55
CA VAL A 35 3.73 3.33 3.78
C VAL A 35 2.57 4.13 4.37
N LYS A 36 1.70 4.61 3.49
CA LYS A 36 0.45 5.27 3.85
C LYS A 36 -0.69 4.27 3.83
N ILE A 37 -1.49 4.26 4.90
CA ILE A 37 -2.77 3.55 4.94
C ILE A 37 -3.80 4.41 4.20
N ASP A 38 -4.38 3.89 3.12
CA ASP A 38 -5.28 4.65 2.25
C ASP A 38 -6.58 3.88 2.00
N THR A 39 -7.62 4.22 2.77
CA THR A 39 -8.96 3.63 2.66
C THR A 39 -9.68 4.03 1.38
N GLY A 40 -9.23 5.11 0.71
CA GLY A 40 -9.74 5.53 -0.60
C GLY A 40 -9.08 4.79 -1.77
N CYS A 41 -8.07 3.97 -1.52
CA CYS A 41 -7.32 3.26 -2.55
C CYS A 41 -7.79 1.78 -2.64
N PRO A 42 -8.35 1.32 -3.77
CA PRO A 42 -8.78 -0.07 -3.91
C PRO A 42 -7.63 -1.09 -3.87
N HIS A 43 -6.43 -0.67 -4.26
CA HIS A 43 -5.28 -1.55 -4.48
C HIS A 43 -4.01 -1.02 -3.82
N THR A 44 -3.27 -1.91 -3.16
CA THR A 44 -1.93 -1.64 -2.65
C THR A 44 -0.98 -1.36 -3.82
N SER A 45 -0.21 -0.27 -3.71
CA SER A 45 0.60 0.26 -4.82
C SER A 45 2.00 0.63 -4.35
N PHE A 46 3.02 0.03 -4.98
CA PHE A 46 4.44 0.18 -4.67
C PHE A 46 5.18 0.82 -5.85
N PRO A 47 5.50 2.12 -5.76
CA PRO A 47 6.31 2.80 -6.75
C PRO A 47 7.79 2.47 -6.51
N MET A 48 8.43 1.69 -7.39
CA MET A 48 9.77 1.13 -7.12
C MET A 48 10.86 2.19 -7.01
N LEU A 49 10.76 3.28 -7.77
CA LEU A 49 11.67 4.43 -7.65
C LEU A 49 11.58 5.06 -6.25
N LYS A 50 10.37 5.15 -5.68
CA LYS A 50 10.16 5.64 -4.31
C LYS A 50 10.80 4.71 -3.27
N LEU A 51 10.89 3.41 -3.58
CA LEU A 51 11.52 2.40 -2.74
C LEU A 51 13.05 2.32 -2.90
N GLY A 52 13.65 3.23 -3.68
CA GLY A 52 15.11 3.32 -3.85
C GLY A 52 15.67 2.54 -5.03
N LEU A 53 14.82 2.00 -5.92
CA LEU A 53 15.29 1.40 -7.17
C LEU A 53 15.85 2.49 -8.10
N SER A 54 17.01 2.25 -8.73
CA SER A 54 17.57 3.18 -9.71
C SER A 54 16.72 3.24 -10.98
N GLU A 55 16.74 4.37 -11.69
CA GLU A 55 16.01 4.53 -12.96
C GLU A 55 16.41 3.48 -14.00
N GLU A 56 17.70 3.18 -14.11
CA GLU A 56 18.21 2.14 -15.01
C GLU A 56 17.64 0.76 -14.67
N SER A 57 17.62 0.40 -13.38
CA SER A 57 17.07 -0.88 -12.93
C SER A 57 15.55 -0.91 -13.14
N ALA A 58 14.86 0.18 -12.82
CA ALA A 58 13.42 0.32 -13.01
C ALA A 58 13.04 0.16 -14.49
N TYR A 59 13.80 0.76 -15.41
CA TYR A 59 13.63 0.57 -16.85
C TYR A 59 13.78 -0.91 -17.26
N LYS A 60 14.86 -1.57 -16.83
CA LYS A 60 15.12 -2.99 -17.12
C LYS A 60 14.00 -3.91 -16.59
N PHE A 61 13.54 -3.67 -15.36
CA PHE A 61 12.42 -4.43 -14.80
C PHE A 61 11.10 -4.16 -15.53
N LYS A 62 10.83 -2.90 -15.90
CA LYS A 62 9.66 -2.55 -16.70
C LYS A 62 9.68 -3.26 -18.05
N GLU A 63 10.82 -3.26 -18.75
CA GLU A 63 10.97 -3.93 -20.03
C GLU A 63 10.68 -5.42 -19.92
N LYS A 64 11.29 -6.09 -18.93
CA LYS A 64 11.06 -7.51 -18.65
C LYS A 64 9.58 -7.80 -18.38
N ASP A 65 8.92 -7.01 -17.55
CA ASP A 65 7.51 -7.22 -17.20
C ASP A 65 6.55 -6.89 -18.35
N CYS A 66 6.91 -5.94 -19.21
CA CYS A 66 6.17 -5.63 -20.44
C CYS A 66 6.14 -6.83 -21.40
N GLN A 67 7.24 -7.56 -21.50
CA GLN A 67 7.39 -8.74 -22.35
C GLN A 67 6.79 -10.01 -21.72
N ASN A 68 6.66 -10.06 -20.40
CA ASN A 68 6.12 -11.24 -19.71
C ASN A 68 4.58 -11.27 -19.74
N GLU A 69 3.99 -12.19 -20.52
CA GLU A 69 2.54 -12.34 -20.64
C GLU A 69 1.85 -12.86 -19.36
N SER A 70 2.57 -13.52 -18.46
CA SER A 70 2.00 -14.02 -17.19
C SER A 70 1.75 -12.90 -16.17
N ILE A 71 2.36 -11.73 -16.37
CA ILE A 71 2.19 -10.58 -15.47
C ILE A 71 1.01 -9.75 -15.94
N ALA A 72 -0.03 -9.70 -15.11
CA ALA A 72 -1.18 -8.84 -15.37
C ALA A 72 -0.77 -7.37 -15.30
N LYS A 73 -1.20 -6.61 -16.32
CA LYS A 73 -0.89 -5.19 -16.50
C LYS A 73 -2.17 -4.39 -16.34
N THR A 74 -2.08 -3.24 -15.69
CA THR A 74 -3.21 -2.32 -15.51
C THR A 74 -2.74 -0.90 -15.70
N ILE A 75 -3.61 -0.04 -16.20
CA ILE A 75 -3.39 1.41 -16.19
C ILE A 75 -4.10 2.01 -14.97
N SER A 76 -3.43 2.93 -14.29
CA SER A 76 -4.01 3.71 -13.20
C SER A 76 -3.90 5.19 -13.54
N PHE A 77 -4.92 5.98 -13.22
CA PHE A 77 -4.92 7.41 -13.51
C PHE A 77 -4.94 8.21 -12.21
N GLY A 78 -4.15 9.28 -12.17
CA GLY A 78 -4.25 10.28 -11.13
C GLY A 78 -5.53 11.11 -11.29
N VAL A 79 -6.01 11.67 -10.19
CA VAL A 79 -7.18 12.57 -10.20
C VAL A 79 -6.98 13.76 -11.14
N ASN A 80 -5.74 14.22 -11.30
CA ASN A 80 -5.37 15.35 -12.15
C ASN A 80 -5.10 14.97 -13.62
N ASP A 81 -5.20 13.69 -14.00
CA ASP A 81 -4.97 13.28 -15.38
C ASP A 81 -6.12 13.74 -16.29
N THR A 82 -5.79 14.49 -17.33
CA THR A 82 -6.75 14.99 -18.33
C THR A 82 -7.39 13.85 -19.13
N LYS A 83 -8.60 14.07 -19.65
CA LYS A 83 -9.30 13.10 -20.50
C LYS A 83 -8.44 12.69 -21.71
N VAL A 84 -7.80 13.65 -22.37
CA VAL A 84 -6.92 13.42 -23.53
C VAL A 84 -5.79 12.46 -23.18
N LYS A 85 -5.06 12.70 -22.07
CA LYS A 85 -4.02 11.80 -21.60
C LYS A 85 -4.54 10.40 -21.31
N ARG A 86 -5.69 10.29 -20.62
CA ARG A 86 -6.30 9.00 -20.29
C ARG A 86 -6.64 8.19 -21.54
N ASP A 87 -7.21 8.84 -22.55
CA ASP A 87 -7.61 8.19 -23.79
C ASP A 87 -6.39 7.78 -24.64
N GLU A 88 -5.34 8.60 -24.68
CA GLU A 88 -4.07 8.24 -25.31
C GLU A 88 -3.42 7.02 -24.64
N ASP A 89 -3.34 7.02 -23.30
CA ASP A 89 -2.77 5.93 -22.53
C ASP A 89 -3.56 4.63 -22.72
N LYS A 90 -4.90 4.70 -22.74
CA LYS A 90 -5.76 3.55 -23.06
C LYS A 90 -5.47 2.98 -24.45
N ARG A 91 -5.26 3.85 -25.45
CA ARG A 91 -4.93 3.43 -26.82
C ARG A 91 -3.56 2.75 -26.86
N LYS A 92 -2.54 3.32 -26.22
CA LYS A 92 -1.20 2.71 -26.09
C LYS A 92 -1.28 1.35 -25.41
N PHE A 93 -2.06 1.25 -24.33
CA PHE A 93 -2.28 0.00 -23.59
C PHE A 93 -2.92 -1.07 -24.47
N LYS A 94 -4.00 -0.74 -25.19
CA LYS A 94 -4.67 -1.66 -26.13
C LYS A 94 -3.73 -2.16 -27.22
N ASN A 95 -2.81 -1.31 -27.67
CA ASN A 95 -1.81 -1.64 -28.69
C ASN A 95 -0.53 -2.27 -28.11
N ARG A 96 -0.54 -2.70 -26.84
CA ARG A 96 0.60 -3.32 -26.14
C ARG A 96 1.87 -2.45 -26.10
N ARG A 97 1.75 -1.12 -26.27
CA ARG A 97 2.86 -0.14 -26.20
C ARG A 97 3.17 0.22 -24.74
N PHE A 98 3.46 -0.79 -23.93
CA PHE A 98 3.53 -0.67 -22.48
C PHE A 98 4.73 0.15 -21.98
N MET A 99 5.86 0.09 -22.67
CA MET A 99 7.06 0.86 -22.30
C MET A 99 6.84 2.37 -22.35
N GLU A 100 5.91 2.82 -23.19
CA GLU A 100 5.56 4.24 -23.37
C GLU A 100 4.55 4.76 -22.34
N LEU A 101 4.07 3.90 -21.44
CA LEU A 101 3.09 4.26 -20.43
C LEU A 101 3.77 4.52 -19.09
N ASN A 102 3.62 5.73 -18.56
CA ASN A 102 4.01 6.05 -17.17
C ASN A 102 2.87 5.73 -16.18
N SER A 103 1.66 5.52 -16.69
CA SER A 103 0.45 5.18 -15.92
C SER A 103 0.28 3.68 -15.67
N ILE A 104 1.15 2.86 -16.25
CA ILE A 104 1.06 1.41 -16.14
C ILE A 104 1.54 0.91 -14.77
N SER A 105 0.95 -0.21 -14.35
CA SER A 105 1.39 -0.97 -13.19
C SER A 105 1.26 -2.47 -13.47
N PHE A 106 2.07 -3.24 -12.79
CA PHE A 106 2.28 -4.67 -12.97
C PHE A 106 1.88 -5.40 -11.70
N LYS A 107 1.08 -6.45 -11.81
CA LYS A 107 0.68 -7.24 -10.65
C LYS A 107 1.78 -8.23 -10.30
N HIS A 108 2.30 -8.09 -9.08
CA HIS A 108 3.31 -8.97 -8.50
C HIS A 108 2.83 -9.52 -7.16
N THR A 109 3.49 -10.56 -6.68
CA THR A 109 3.31 -11.03 -5.30
C THR A 109 4.40 -10.40 -4.43
N ALA A 110 3.99 -9.62 -3.43
CA ALA A 110 4.83 -9.28 -2.29
C ALA A 110 4.88 -10.48 -1.35
N LYS A 111 6.06 -11.07 -1.19
CA LYS A 111 6.29 -12.20 -0.29
C LYS A 111 6.62 -11.73 1.11
N ASP A 112 6.29 -12.55 2.10
CA ASP A 112 6.58 -12.31 3.52
C ASP A 112 6.15 -10.90 3.97
N PHE A 113 4.99 -10.45 3.48
CA PHE A 113 4.54 -9.08 3.71
C PHE A 113 4.21 -8.86 5.18
N SER A 114 4.83 -7.85 5.77
CA SER A 114 4.54 -7.35 7.10
C SER A 114 4.14 -5.88 7.07
N LEU A 115 3.23 -5.51 7.96
CA LEU A 115 2.78 -4.14 8.17
C LEU A 115 2.90 -3.81 9.65
N GLY A 116 3.86 -2.95 10.00
CA GLY A 116 4.32 -2.73 11.38
C GLY A 116 4.66 -4.05 12.05
N CYS A 117 3.94 -4.39 13.12
CA CYS A 117 4.08 -5.66 13.85
C CYS A 117 3.24 -6.83 13.28
N LEU A 118 2.40 -6.60 12.28
CA LEU A 118 1.52 -7.64 11.71
C LEU A 118 2.25 -8.40 10.61
N SER A 119 2.29 -9.74 10.71
CA SER A 119 2.77 -10.61 9.63
C SER A 119 1.57 -11.11 8.83
N LEU A 120 1.46 -10.66 7.58
CA LEU A 120 0.28 -10.93 6.77
C LEU A 120 0.51 -12.09 5.77
N GLY A 121 1.77 -12.44 5.47
CA GLY A 121 2.11 -13.47 4.48
C GLY A 121 2.16 -12.89 3.05
N ASP A 122 1.83 -13.69 2.05
CA ASP A 122 1.97 -13.28 0.65
C ASP A 122 0.74 -12.53 0.12
N PHE A 123 0.97 -11.42 -0.61
CA PHE A 123 -0.11 -10.59 -1.17
C PHE A 123 0.13 -10.17 -2.61
N PRO A 124 -0.92 -10.16 -3.45
CA PRO A 124 -0.86 -9.48 -4.73
C PRO A 124 -0.79 -7.97 -4.51
N VAL A 125 0.15 -7.30 -5.16
CA VAL A 125 0.37 -5.85 -5.11
C VAL A 125 0.54 -5.28 -6.51
N SER A 126 0.28 -3.98 -6.64
CA SER A 126 0.52 -3.23 -7.87
C SER A 126 1.90 -2.58 -7.83
N VAL A 127 2.77 -2.92 -8.77
CA VAL A 127 4.11 -2.34 -8.89
C VAL A 127 4.15 -1.34 -10.03
N SER A 128 4.70 -0.15 -9.79
CA SER A 128 4.97 0.84 -10.85
C SER A 128 6.45 1.16 -10.87
N TYR A 129 7.05 1.15 -12.05
CA TYR A 129 8.47 1.46 -12.23
C TYR A 129 8.72 2.94 -12.57
N ASP A 130 7.69 3.70 -12.96
CA ASP A 130 7.84 5.09 -13.40
C ASP A 130 7.35 6.10 -12.34
N ARG A 131 6.56 5.65 -11.35
CA ARG A 131 5.97 6.54 -10.35
C ARG A 131 6.90 6.76 -9.15
N THR A 132 6.80 7.95 -8.58
CA THR A 132 7.54 8.38 -7.37
C THR A 132 6.61 8.80 -6.22
N GLY A 133 5.31 8.57 -6.37
CA GLY A 133 4.29 8.91 -5.39
C GLY A 133 4.40 8.10 -4.08
N ASN A 134 3.42 8.23 -3.20
CA ASN A 134 3.37 7.46 -1.97
C ASN A 134 3.28 5.95 -2.25
N THR A 135 3.92 5.16 -1.40
CA THR A 135 3.64 3.74 -1.24
C THR A 135 2.33 3.60 -0.45
N LEU A 136 1.33 2.96 -1.04
CA LEU A 136 -0.04 2.91 -0.51
C LEU A 136 -0.41 1.48 -0.11
N ILE A 137 -0.98 1.33 1.09
CA ILE A 137 -1.70 0.13 1.51
C ILE A 137 -3.18 0.37 1.27
N GLY A 138 -3.74 -0.36 0.30
CA GLY A 138 -5.12 -0.20 -0.13
C GLY A 138 -6.08 -1.20 0.49
N MET A 139 -7.34 -1.10 0.08
CA MET A 139 -8.45 -1.91 0.59
C MET A 139 -8.32 -3.41 0.30
N ASP A 140 -7.50 -3.82 -0.66
CA ASP A 140 -7.17 -5.22 -0.91
C ASP A 140 -6.48 -5.91 0.29
N ILE A 141 -5.64 -5.17 1.02
CA ILE A 141 -5.04 -5.59 2.29
C ILE A 141 -5.92 -5.19 3.47
N LEU A 142 -6.37 -3.94 3.54
CA LEU A 142 -7.06 -3.40 4.72
C LEU A 142 -8.35 -4.14 5.06
N LYS A 143 -9.09 -4.64 4.06
CA LYS A 143 -10.33 -5.42 4.30
C LYS A 143 -10.08 -6.76 5.03
N LYS A 144 -8.83 -7.22 5.11
CA LYS A 144 -8.45 -8.42 5.86
C LYS A 144 -8.13 -8.14 7.33
N LEU A 145 -8.10 -6.87 7.72
CA LEU A 145 -7.83 -6.43 9.08
C LEU A 145 -9.11 -5.95 9.74
N LYS A 146 -9.20 -6.13 11.06
CA LYS A 146 -10.16 -5.39 11.89
C LYS A 146 -9.57 -4.03 12.17
N ILE A 147 -10.21 -2.97 11.70
CA ILE A 147 -9.71 -1.59 11.79
C ILE A 147 -10.71 -0.73 12.55
N PHE A 148 -10.21 0.04 13.51
CA PHE A 148 -10.95 1.06 14.23
C PHE A 148 -10.21 2.38 14.11
N ILE A 149 -10.96 3.45 13.85
CA ILE A 149 -10.42 4.81 13.84
C ILE A 149 -11.24 5.64 14.82
N GLY A 150 -10.58 6.25 15.79
CA GLY A 150 -11.24 7.00 16.86
C GLY A 150 -10.28 7.98 17.53
N LYS A 151 -10.78 8.71 18.53
CA LYS A 151 -9.94 9.57 19.38
C LYS A 151 -9.49 8.77 20.59
N ASN A 152 -8.23 8.88 20.99
CA ASN A 152 -7.78 8.33 22.27
C ASN A 152 -8.13 9.28 23.45
N ASN A 153 -7.77 8.88 24.67
CA ASN A 153 -7.95 9.68 25.89
C ASN A 153 -7.25 11.05 25.87
N LEU A 154 -6.31 11.28 24.95
CA LEU A 154 -5.63 12.56 24.75
C LEU A 154 -6.30 13.43 23.66
N GLY A 155 -7.40 12.95 23.07
CA GLY A 155 -8.09 13.62 21.97
C GLY A 155 -7.43 13.45 20.60
N GLU A 156 -6.37 12.65 20.49
CA GLU A 156 -5.65 12.38 19.24
C GLU A 156 -6.42 11.36 18.41
N THR A 157 -6.58 11.62 17.11
CA THR A 157 -7.14 10.64 16.18
C THR A 157 -6.13 9.53 15.91
N VAL A 158 -6.52 8.28 16.13
CA VAL A 158 -5.66 7.11 15.96
C VAL A 158 -6.40 5.99 15.22
N LEU A 159 -5.63 5.19 14.49
CA LEU A 159 -6.05 3.96 13.83
C LEU A 159 -5.48 2.77 14.61
N ILE A 160 -6.33 1.84 15.02
CA ILE A 160 -5.94 0.55 15.57
C ILE A 160 -6.32 -0.55 14.60
N ALA A 161 -5.41 -1.48 14.33
CA ALA A 161 -5.65 -2.57 13.41
C ALA A 161 -5.08 -3.92 13.90
N CYS A 162 -5.78 -5.01 13.65
CA CYS A 162 -5.30 -6.37 13.92
C CYS A 162 -5.80 -7.37 12.87
N GLN A 163 -5.17 -8.54 12.76
CA GLN A 163 -5.69 -9.65 11.94
C GLN A 163 -6.80 -10.43 12.65
N GLN A 164 -6.68 -10.58 13.97
CA GLN A 164 -7.63 -11.27 14.82
C GLN A 164 -7.79 -10.49 16.12
N GLU A 165 -9.01 -10.42 16.62
CA GLU A 165 -9.30 -9.82 17.92
C GLU A 165 -8.60 -10.62 19.03
N THR A 166 -7.80 -9.92 19.82
CA THR A 166 -7.16 -10.44 21.02
C THR A 166 -7.61 -9.64 22.23
N ASN A 167 -7.46 -10.19 23.44
CA ASN A 167 -7.74 -9.44 24.67
C ASN A 167 -6.93 -8.13 24.74
N SER A 168 -5.68 -8.14 24.24
CA SER A 168 -4.85 -6.94 24.19
C SER A 168 -5.36 -5.89 23.19
N PHE A 169 -5.91 -6.32 22.05
CA PHE A 169 -6.57 -5.45 21.09
C PHE A 169 -7.87 -4.86 21.67
N VAL A 170 -8.70 -5.68 22.31
CA VAL A 170 -9.95 -5.21 22.96
C VAL A 170 -9.65 -4.23 24.09
N ALA A 171 -8.60 -4.48 24.88
CA ALA A 171 -8.15 -3.54 25.91
C ALA A 171 -7.70 -2.21 25.27
N ALA A 172 -6.90 -2.25 24.20
CA ALA A 172 -6.48 -1.05 23.48
C ALA A 172 -7.66 -0.29 22.84
N LEU A 173 -8.68 -1.00 22.34
CA LEU A 173 -9.92 -0.37 21.87
C LEU A 173 -10.70 0.28 23.00
N SER A 174 -10.73 -0.33 24.18
CA SER A 174 -11.42 0.21 25.35
C SER A 174 -10.76 1.51 25.85
N GLU A 175 -9.47 1.73 25.55
CA GLU A 175 -8.77 3.00 25.77
C GLU A 175 -9.01 4.05 24.67
N LEU A 176 -9.57 3.65 23.52
CA LEU A 176 -10.04 4.57 22.48
C LEU A 176 -11.49 5.00 22.66
N VAL A 177 -12.31 4.11 23.17
CA VAL A 177 -13.73 4.42 23.36
C VAL A 177 -13.84 5.01 24.75
N ASP A 178 -14.00 6.33 24.86
CA ASP A 178 -14.54 6.94 26.07
C ASP A 178 -15.99 6.46 26.22
N VAL A 179 -16.18 5.25 26.78
CA VAL A 179 -17.47 4.56 26.94
C VAL A 179 -18.46 5.36 27.82
N ARG A 180 -18.06 6.54 28.32
CA ARG A 180 -18.89 7.42 29.14
C ARG A 180 -19.71 8.44 28.33
N LYS A 181 -19.70 8.38 27.00
CA LYS A 181 -20.46 9.30 26.13
C LYS A 181 -21.18 8.61 24.97
N ILE A 182 -21.97 7.56 25.26
CA ILE A 182 -23.07 7.12 24.40
C ILE A 182 -24.34 7.08 25.26
#